data_AF-A0A925V3G4-F1
#
_entry.id   AF-A0A925V3G4-F1
#
_cell.length_a   1.000
_cell.length_b   1.000
_cell.length_c   1.000
_cell.angle_alpha   90.00
_cell.angle_beta   90.00
_cell.angle_gamma   90.00
#
_symmetry.space_group_name_H-M   'P 1'
#
loop_
_entity.id
_entity.type
_entity.pdbx_description
1 polymer ?
#
loop_
_entity_poly.entity_id
_entity_poly.type
_entity_poly.pdbx_seq_one_letter_code
_entity_poly.pdbx_strand_id
1 'polypeptide(L)'
;MVHAPDDKDAVHRPIDTGEVAGADTVSAGLPALSRQTEAGPSLLERYHDEGELGRGGMGEVRLCLDRRIGRRVALKLLRPGQGSRSASRARFLREARVQGRLEHPAIVPVYGKGEHDDGRPYYAMRFVRGETLEDAINA
;
A
#
# COMPACT_ATOMS: atom_id res chain seq x y z
N MET A 1 51.27 5.61 20.27
CA MET A 1 50.69 6.25 21.46
C MET A 1 49.19 5.94 21.44
N VAL A 2 48.87 4.68 21.74
CA VAL A 2 48.41 4.10 23.01
C VAL A 2 46.88 4.10 23.12
N HIS A 3 46.37 2.90 22.90
CA HIS A 3 45.16 2.29 23.46
C HIS A 3 44.82 2.88 24.85
N ALA A 4 43.59 3.35 25.03
CA ALA A 4 43.00 3.53 26.35
C ALA A 4 42.34 2.20 26.76
N PRO A 5 42.62 1.67 27.97
CA PRO A 5 42.23 0.32 28.37
C PRO A 5 40.86 0.23 29.02
N ASP A 6 40.38 -1.01 29.06
CA ASP A 6 39.21 -1.54 29.76
C ASP A 6 39.12 -1.13 31.22
N ASP A 7 37.92 -0.72 31.65
CA ASP A 7 37.54 -0.63 33.06
C ASP A 7 36.94 -1.98 33.49
N LYS A 8 37.84 -2.92 33.83
CA LYS A 8 37.53 -4.12 34.61
C LYS A 8 37.89 -3.81 36.06
N ASP A 9 36.89 -3.57 36.91
CA ASP A 9 36.92 -3.96 38.33
C ASP A 9 35.61 -3.56 39.04
N ALA A 10 34.59 -4.41 38.91
CA ALA A 10 33.51 -4.48 39.89
C ALA A 10 33.39 -5.92 40.37
N VAL A 11 33.90 -6.12 41.57
CA VAL A 11 34.19 -7.38 42.23
C VAL A 11 32.91 -8.14 42.62
N HIS A 12 33.00 -9.45 42.38
CA HIS A 12 32.13 -10.54 42.76
C HIS A 12 31.84 -10.60 44.27
N ARG A 13 30.57 -10.77 44.67
CA ARG A 13 30.17 -11.34 45.97
C ARG A 13 29.30 -12.58 45.77
N PRO A 14 29.42 -13.57 46.68
CA PRO A 14 29.01 -14.95 46.42
C PRO A 14 27.49 -15.16 46.46
N ILE A 15 27.10 -16.18 45.71
CA ILE A 15 25.78 -16.76 45.53
C ILE A 15 25.37 -17.48 46.82
N ASP A 16 24.16 -17.20 47.31
CA ASP A 16 23.47 -18.06 48.27
C ASP A 16 22.31 -18.79 47.58
N THR A 17 22.25 -20.09 47.85
CA THR A 17 21.55 -21.13 47.11
C THR A 17 20.18 -21.31 47.73
N GLY A 18 19.16 -20.67 47.14
CA GLY A 18 17.76 -20.93 47.43
C GLY A 18 17.12 -21.76 46.32
N GLU A 19 17.14 -23.09 46.48
CA GLU A 19 16.38 -24.04 45.68
C GLU A 19 14.88 -23.79 45.85
N VAL A 20 14.19 -23.41 44.77
CA VAL A 20 12.74 -23.60 44.64
C VAL A 20 12.41 -24.17 43.26
N ALA A 21 11.93 -25.41 43.30
CA ALA A 21 11.50 -26.20 42.17
C ALA A 21 10.27 -25.60 41.45
N GLY A 22 10.29 -25.72 40.13
CA GLY A 22 9.17 -25.96 39.21
C GLY A 22 7.86 -25.19 39.39
N ALA A 23 7.52 -24.37 38.39
CA ALA A 23 6.19 -24.38 37.76
C ALA A 23 6.18 -23.50 36.49
N ASP A 24 5.92 -24.16 35.37
CA ASP A 24 4.95 -23.76 34.35
C ASP A 24 5.23 -22.55 33.44
N THR A 25 5.73 -22.90 32.26
CA THR A 25 5.35 -22.41 30.93
C THR A 25 4.31 -21.27 30.88
N VAL A 26 4.75 -20.05 30.64
CA VAL A 26 3.88 -18.97 30.13
C VAL A 26 3.92 -18.93 28.60
N SER A 27 3.14 -19.81 27.97
CA SER A 27 2.66 -19.63 26.60
C SER A 27 1.27 -19.00 26.67
N ALA A 28 1.23 -17.69 26.87
CA ALA A 28 -0.01 -16.92 26.72
C ALA A 28 0.01 -16.28 25.34
N GLY A 29 -0.63 -16.96 24.40
CA GLY A 29 -0.79 -16.51 23.02
C GLY A 29 -1.41 -15.12 22.96
N LEU A 30 -0.71 -14.20 22.27
CA LEU A 30 -1.31 -12.99 21.74
C LEU A 30 -2.54 -13.41 20.92
N PRO A 31 -3.75 -12.90 21.20
CA PRO A 31 -4.90 -13.19 20.37
C PRO A 31 -4.55 -12.72 18.95
N ALA A 32 -4.64 -13.65 17.99
CA ALA A 32 -4.54 -13.31 16.59
C ALA A 32 -5.59 -12.24 16.32
N LEU A 33 -5.14 -11.00 16.10
CA LEU A 33 -5.97 -9.94 15.53
C LEU A 33 -6.40 -10.47 14.17
N SER A 34 -7.56 -11.13 14.14
CA SER A 34 -8.27 -11.41 12.92
C SER A 34 -8.45 -10.05 12.27
N ARG A 35 -7.64 -9.76 11.25
CA ARG A 35 -7.90 -8.68 10.31
C ARG A 35 -9.21 -9.06 9.65
N GLN A 36 -10.32 -8.71 10.30
CA GLN A 36 -11.57 -8.54 9.61
C GLN A 36 -11.24 -7.50 8.54
N THR A 37 -11.13 -7.96 7.30
CA THR A 37 -11.12 -7.08 6.16
C THR A 37 -12.50 -6.45 6.17
N GLU A 38 -12.65 -5.33 6.89
CA GLU A 38 -13.79 -4.46 6.67
C GLU A 38 -13.75 -4.15 5.17
N ALA A 39 -14.69 -4.73 4.43
CA ALA A 39 -14.88 -4.39 3.04
C ALA A 39 -15.11 -2.88 3.03
N GLY A 40 -14.09 -2.14 2.61
CA GLY A 40 -14.21 -0.69 2.47
C GLY A 40 -15.42 -0.38 1.58
N PRO A 41 -15.97 0.84 1.68
CA PRO A 41 -17.10 1.25 0.85
C PRO A 41 -16.80 0.94 -0.63
N SER A 42 -17.85 0.56 -1.35
CA SER A 42 -17.75 0.20 -2.77
C SER A 42 -17.02 1.31 -3.54
N LEU A 43 -16.38 0.96 -4.66
CA LEU A 43 -15.69 1.95 -5.49
C LEU A 43 -16.59 3.16 -5.79
N LEU A 44 -17.88 2.89 -6.08
CA LEU A 44 -18.89 3.88 -6.43
C LEU A 44 -19.33 4.74 -5.23
N GLU A 45 -19.30 4.20 -4.01
CA GLU A 45 -19.55 4.98 -2.79
C GLU A 45 -18.43 5.97 -2.52
N ARG A 46 -17.18 5.54 -2.69
CA ARG A 46 -16.00 6.37 -2.38
C ARG A 46 -15.67 7.37 -3.48
N TYR A 47 -15.65 6.92 -4.73
CA TYR A 47 -15.18 7.72 -5.86
C TYR A 47 -16.35 8.07 -6.76
N HIS A 48 -16.72 9.35 -6.77
CA HIS A 48 -17.69 9.85 -7.72
C HIS A 48 -17.02 10.06 -9.07
N ASP A 49 -17.51 9.35 -10.08
CA ASP A 49 -16.97 9.39 -11.43
C ASP A 49 -17.33 10.70 -12.15
N GLU A 50 -16.33 11.41 -12.68
CA GLU A 50 -16.46 12.67 -13.40
C GLU A 50 -16.12 12.53 -14.90
N GLY A 51 -15.75 11.34 -15.39
CA GLY A 51 -15.50 11.10 -16.82
C GLY A 51 -14.26 10.26 -17.13
N GLU A 52 -14.08 9.90 -18.41
CA GLU A 52 -12.89 9.18 -18.88
C GLU A 52 -11.73 10.15 -19.15
N LEU A 53 -10.55 9.83 -18.62
CA LEU A 53 -9.29 10.53 -18.95
C LEU A 53 -8.51 9.80 -20.05
N GLY A 54 -8.69 8.50 -20.17
CA GLY A 54 -8.11 7.73 -21.27
C GLY A 54 -8.27 6.23 -21.08
N ARG A 55 -7.96 5.49 -22.15
CA ARG A 55 -8.11 4.04 -22.22
C ARG A 55 -6.94 3.44 -22.98
N GLY A 56 -6.30 2.43 -22.38
CA GLY A 56 -5.14 1.76 -22.97
C GLY A 56 -5.22 0.23 -22.82
N GLY A 57 -4.20 -0.48 -23.28
CA GLY A 57 -4.14 -1.95 -23.31
C GLY A 57 -4.54 -2.64 -22.01
N MET A 58 -4.13 -2.06 -20.88
CA MET A 58 -4.24 -2.66 -19.56
C MET A 58 -5.48 -2.25 -18.77
N GLY A 59 -6.09 -1.11 -19.09
CA GLY A 59 -7.11 -0.51 -18.22
C GLY A 59 -7.67 0.78 -18.79
N GLU A 60 -8.66 1.30 -18.09
CA GLU A 60 -9.19 2.64 -18.28
C GLU A 60 -8.79 3.53 -17.11
N VAL A 61 -8.64 4.83 -17.36
CA VAL A 61 -8.35 5.85 -16.36
C VAL A 61 -9.52 6.82 -16.35
N ARG A 62 -10.13 6.99 -15.18
CA ARG A 62 -11.28 7.85 -14.96
C ARG A 62 -10.87 9.04 -14.08
N LEU A 63 -11.44 10.21 -14.32
CA LEU A 63 -11.40 11.31 -13.37
C LEU A 63 -12.45 11.03 -12.31
N CYS A 64 -12.08 11.07 -11.03
CA CYS A 64 -13.04 10.87 -9.96
C CYS A 64 -12.82 11.85 -8.81
N LEU A 65 -13.89 12.23 -8.13
CA LEU A 65 -13.84 12.92 -6.85
C LEU A 65 -13.81 11.88 -5.71
N ASP A 66 -12.72 11.82 -4.94
CA ASP A 66 -12.67 11.04 -3.69
C ASP A 66 -13.49 11.74 -2.62
N ARG A 67 -14.68 11.21 -2.33
CA ARG A 67 -15.65 11.81 -1.40
C ARG A 67 -15.18 11.83 0.05
N ARG A 68 -14.21 11.00 0.44
CA ARG A 68 -13.72 10.93 1.82
C ARG A 68 -12.82 12.10 2.18
N ILE A 69 -12.12 12.64 1.20
CA ILE A 69 -11.09 13.68 1.39
C ILE A 69 -11.33 14.94 0.54
N GLY A 70 -12.29 14.90 -0.40
CA GLY A 70 -12.68 16.05 -1.21
C GLY A 70 -11.66 16.45 -2.29
N ARG A 71 -10.96 15.49 -2.90
CA ARG A 71 -10.00 15.78 -4.00
C ARG A 71 -10.28 14.98 -5.26
N ARG A 72 -9.96 15.57 -6.41
CA ARG A 72 -9.91 14.87 -7.69
C ARG A 72 -8.71 13.93 -7.76
N VAL A 73 -8.95 12.72 -8.26
CA VAL A 73 -7.97 11.66 -8.46
C VAL A 73 -8.11 11.10 -9.88
N ALA A 74 -7.01 10.58 -10.41
CA ALA A 74 -7.07 9.69 -11.56
C ALA A 74 -7.23 8.25 -11.02
N LEU A 75 -8.32 7.60 -11.36
CA LEU A 75 -8.64 6.24 -10.94
C LEU A 75 -8.36 5.31 -12.12
N LYS A 76 -7.33 4.47 -12.02
CA LYS A 76 -7.07 3.44 -13.03
C LYS A 76 -7.77 2.16 -12.62
N LEU A 77 -8.55 1.59 -13.52
CA LEU A 77 -9.31 0.35 -13.34
C LEU A 77 -8.88 -0.67 -14.39
N LEU A 78 -8.81 -1.93 -13.99
CA LEU A 78 -8.65 -3.02 -14.95
C LEU A 78 -9.93 -3.16 -15.79
N ARG A 79 -9.80 -3.50 -17.08
CA ARG A 79 -10.96 -3.66 -17.96
C ARG A 79 -11.83 -4.87 -17.61
N PRO A 80 -13.15 -4.81 -17.88
CA PRO A 80 -14.02 -5.99 -17.84
C PRO A 80 -13.45 -7.14 -18.68
N GLY A 81 -13.60 -8.38 -18.21
CA GLY A 81 -13.08 -9.58 -18.89
C GLY A 81 -11.55 -9.79 -18.82
N GLN A 82 -10.78 -8.82 -18.31
CA GLN A 82 -9.34 -8.99 -18.02
C GLN A 82 -9.06 -9.32 -16.55
N GLY A 83 -10.04 -9.12 -15.66
CA GLY A 83 -9.94 -9.43 -14.23
C GLY A 83 -9.69 -10.90 -13.90
N SER A 84 -10.21 -11.82 -14.73
CA SER A 84 -10.01 -13.26 -14.57
C SER A 84 -8.66 -13.76 -15.08
N ARG A 85 -7.96 -12.99 -15.93
CA ARG A 85 -6.64 -13.37 -16.44
C ARG A 85 -5.57 -12.99 -15.43
N SER A 86 -4.97 -14.01 -14.80
CA SER A 86 -3.97 -13.86 -13.75
C SER A 86 -2.82 -12.92 -14.14
N ALA A 87 -2.35 -12.97 -15.40
CA ALA A 87 -1.24 -12.15 -15.88
C ALA A 87 -1.56 -10.64 -15.92
N SER A 88 -2.73 -10.25 -16.46
CA SER A 88 -3.17 -8.85 -16.53
C SER A 88 -3.35 -8.27 -15.12
N ARG A 89 -4.01 -9.03 -14.24
CA ARG A 89 -4.19 -8.65 -12.84
C ARG A 89 -2.84 -8.54 -12.10
N ALA A 90 -1.92 -9.47 -12.32
CA ALA A 90 -0.59 -9.45 -11.70
C ALA A 90 0.22 -8.23 -12.16
N ARG A 91 0.23 -7.93 -13.47
CA ARG A 91 0.88 -6.73 -14.01
C ARG A 91 0.29 -5.46 -13.40
N PHE A 92 -1.03 -5.39 -13.25
CA PHE A 92 -1.75 -4.24 -12.68
C PHE A 92 -1.36 -3.96 -11.26
N LEU A 93 -1.37 -4.99 -10.42
CA LEU A 93 -0.97 -4.85 -9.04
C LEU A 93 0.54 -4.59 -8.91
N ARG A 94 1.37 -5.09 -9.83
CA ARG A 94 2.80 -4.78 -9.87
C ARG A 94 3.03 -3.31 -10.19
N GLU A 95 2.37 -2.74 -11.19
CA GLU A 95 2.48 -1.31 -11.53
C GLU A 95 2.11 -0.43 -10.33
N ALA A 96 0.95 -0.68 -9.71
CA ALA A 96 0.52 0.09 -8.54
C ALA A 96 1.52 0.00 -7.37
N ARG A 97 2.08 -1.19 -7.11
CA ARG A 97 3.07 -1.38 -6.03
C ARG A 97 4.41 -0.71 -6.34
N VAL A 98 4.88 -0.80 -7.58
CA VAL A 98 6.14 -0.18 -7.98
C VAL A 98 6.00 1.34 -7.89
N GLN A 99 4.97 1.91 -8.51
CA GLN A 99 4.71 3.34 -8.48
C GLN A 99 4.47 3.87 -7.06
N GLY A 100 3.72 3.12 -6.23
CA GLY A 100 3.45 3.50 -4.85
C GLY A 100 4.66 3.46 -3.90
N ARG A 101 5.82 2.94 -4.33
CA ARG A 101 7.08 2.97 -3.58
C ARG A 101 8.00 4.11 -3.99
N LEU A 102 7.65 4.87 -5.02
CA LEU A 102 8.48 5.94 -5.56
C LEU A 102 8.09 7.27 -4.92
N GLU A 103 9.07 7.97 -4.37
CA GLU A 103 8.92 9.29 -3.77
C GLU A 103 9.76 10.31 -4.54
N HIS A 104 9.15 11.01 -5.48
CA HIS A 104 9.81 12.04 -6.27
C HIS A 104 8.77 13.03 -6.86
N PRO A 105 9.04 14.35 -6.93
CA PRO A 105 8.08 15.33 -7.44
C PRO A 105 7.59 15.06 -8.87
N ALA A 106 8.46 14.53 -9.73
CA ALA A 106 8.14 14.20 -11.12
C ALA A 106 7.44 12.83 -11.31
N ILE A 107 7.16 12.10 -10.22
CA ILE A 107 6.45 10.81 -10.28
C ILE A 107 5.06 10.99 -9.69
N VAL A 108 4.05 10.49 -10.40
CA VAL A 108 2.65 10.54 -9.93
C VAL A 108 2.50 9.61 -8.73
N PRO A 109 2.17 10.12 -7.52
CA PRO A 109 2.01 9.25 -6.37
C PRO A 109 0.71 8.43 -6.46
N VAL A 110 0.77 7.20 -5.97
CA VAL A 110 -0.40 6.34 -5.74
C VAL A 110 -0.93 6.62 -4.33
N TYR A 111 -2.22 6.90 -4.23
CA TYR A 111 -2.90 7.21 -2.97
C TYR A 111 -3.52 5.99 -2.31
N GLY A 112 -3.82 4.96 -3.09
CA GLY A 112 -4.40 3.73 -2.56
C GLY A 112 -4.86 2.80 -3.67
N LYS A 113 -5.20 1.58 -3.29
CA LYS A 113 -5.77 0.56 -4.17
C LYS A 113 -6.97 -0.10 -3.51
N GLY A 114 -7.81 -0.70 -4.32
CA GLY A 114 -8.94 -1.50 -3.86
C GLY A 114 -9.41 -2.46 -4.94
N GLU A 115 -10.59 -3.02 -4.71
CA GLU A 115 -11.29 -3.89 -5.66
C GLU A 115 -12.70 -3.33 -5.86
N HIS A 116 -13.13 -3.28 -7.11
CA HIS A 116 -14.50 -2.95 -7.47
C HIS A 116 -15.40 -4.12 -7.07
N ASP A 117 -16.70 -3.87 -6.96
CA ASP A 117 -17.72 -4.87 -6.58
C ASP A 117 -17.74 -6.10 -7.51
N ASP A 118 -17.20 -5.99 -8.73
CA ASP A 118 -17.07 -7.09 -9.70
C ASP A 118 -15.70 -7.80 -9.65
N GLY A 119 -14.91 -7.53 -8.60
CA GLY A 119 -13.59 -8.12 -8.35
C GLY A 119 -12.43 -7.49 -9.15
N ARG A 120 -12.69 -6.47 -9.97
CA ARG A 120 -11.61 -5.81 -10.73
C ARG A 120 -10.77 -4.93 -9.81
N PRO A 121 -9.42 -5.06 -9.84
CA PRO A 121 -8.58 -4.19 -9.06
C PRO A 121 -8.60 -2.77 -9.64
N TYR A 122 -8.47 -1.79 -8.75
CA TYR A 122 -8.25 -0.40 -9.10
C TYR A 122 -7.17 0.22 -8.23
N TYR A 123 -6.59 1.32 -8.69
CA TYR A 123 -5.78 2.20 -7.83
C TYR A 123 -6.02 3.68 -8.17
N ALA A 124 -6.03 4.50 -7.12
CA ALA A 124 -6.18 5.94 -7.21
C ALA A 124 -4.80 6.59 -7.15
N MET A 125 -4.56 7.55 -8.03
CA MET A 125 -3.31 8.31 -8.11
C MET A 125 -3.60 9.81 -8.30
N ARG A 126 -2.57 10.64 -8.13
CA ARG A 126 -2.70 12.09 -8.35
C ARG A 126 -3.26 12.36 -9.75
N PHE A 127 -4.33 13.17 -9.81
CA PHE A 127 -4.75 13.77 -11.06
C PHE A 127 -3.80 14.92 -11.40
N VAL A 128 -3.16 14.86 -12.57
CA VAL A 128 -2.28 15.90 -13.08
C VAL A 128 -3.09 16.76 -14.05
N ARG A 129 -3.12 18.07 -13.80
CA ARG A 129 -3.73 19.03 -14.72
C ARG A 129 -2.70 19.43 -15.76
N GLY A 130 -3.07 19.40 -17.03
CA GLY A 130 -2.20 19.74 -18.15
C GLY A 130 -2.57 18.94 -19.38
N GLU A 131 -1.78 19.12 -20.42
CA GLU A 131 -1.87 18.36 -21.65
C GLU A 131 -0.95 17.13 -21.56
N THR A 132 -1.28 16.10 -22.33
CA THR A 132 -0.37 14.96 -22.49
C THR A 132 0.79 15.34 -23.40
N LEU A 133 1.88 14.56 -23.34
CA LEU A 133 2.97 14.74 -24.30
C LEU A 133 2.49 14.56 -25.75
N GLU A 134 1.52 13.67 -25.98
CA GLU A 134 0.92 13.46 -27.29
C GLU A 134 0.19 14.72 -27.78
N ASP A 135 -0.60 15.36 -26.91
CA ASP A 135 -1.26 16.63 -27.22
C ASP A 135 -0.24 17.71 -27.60
N ALA A 136 0.84 17.84 -26.81
CA ALA A 136 1.89 18.83 -27.05
C ALA A 136 2.68 18.58 -28.35
N ILE A 137 2.79 17.33 -28.81
CA ILE A 137 3.45 16.98 -30.07
C ILE A 137 2.54 17.26 -31.28
N ASN A 138 1.22 17.16 -31.10
CA ASN A 138 0.23 17.31 -32.17
C ASN A 138 -0.30 18.75 -32.32
N ALA A 139 0.10 19.67 -31.46
CA ALA A 139 -0.25 21.09 -31.49
C ALA A 139 0.59 21.88 -32.52
#